data_AF-A0A9X5XFR7-F1
#
_entry.id   AF-A0A9X5XFR7-F1
#
_cell.length_a   1.000
_cell.length_b   1.000
_cell.length_c   1.000
_cell.angle_alpha   90.00
_cell.angle_beta   90.00
_cell.angle_gamma   90.00
#
_symmetry.space_group_name_H-M   'P 1'
#
loop_
_entity.id
_entity.type
_entity.pdbx_description
1 polymer ?
#
loop_
_entity_poly.entity_id
_entity_poly.type
_entity_poly.pdbx_seq_one_letter_code
_entity_poly.pdbx_strand_id
1 'polypeptide(L)'
;MVTFAQAQERAEEWINGEVPGYQHREVRVREFELGFVVWAEDRVDGPRSDGGAQRLVIARDSGEATLWPGLPVGEVIRRYEE
;
A
#
# COMPACT_ATOMS: atom_id res chain seq x y z
N MET A 1 -1.31 -3.39 -17.88
CA MET A 1 -2.20 -3.91 -16.82
C MET A 1 -1.36 -4.57 -15.73
N VAL A 2 -1.50 -4.10 -14.50
CA VAL A 2 -0.84 -4.58 -13.29
C VAL A 2 -1.64 -5.74 -12.70
N THR A 3 -0.97 -6.82 -12.34
CA THR A 3 -1.56 -7.97 -11.65
C THR A 3 -1.47 -7.82 -10.14
N PHE A 4 -2.26 -8.61 -9.39
CA PHE A 4 -2.16 -8.65 -7.93
C PHE A 4 -0.73 -8.99 -7.46
N ALA A 5 -0.08 -9.97 -8.11
CA ALA A 5 1.29 -10.34 -7.77
C ALA A 5 2.27 -9.17 -7.97
N GLN A 6 2.17 -8.45 -9.08
CA GLN A 6 3.00 -7.27 -9.34
C GLN A 6 2.72 -6.14 -8.34
N ALA A 7 1.45 -5.95 -7.93
CA ALA A 7 1.10 -5.00 -6.89
C ALA A 7 1.68 -5.39 -5.53
N GLN A 8 1.66 -6.68 -5.18
CA GLN A 8 2.24 -7.21 -3.95
C GLN A 8 3.77 -7.02 -3.92
N GLU A 9 4.47 -7.32 -5.00
CA GLU A 9 5.93 -7.12 -5.09
C GLU A 9 6.30 -5.64 -4.92
N ARG A 10 5.58 -4.74 -5.59
CA ARG A 10 5.77 -3.29 -5.44
C ARG A 10 5.45 -2.79 -4.05
N ALA A 11 4.44 -3.37 -3.40
CA ALA A 11 4.07 -3.01 -2.05
C ALA A 11 5.15 -3.41 -1.04
N GLU A 12 5.76 -4.58 -1.21
CA GLU A 12 6.90 -5.02 -0.40
C GLU A 12 8.09 -4.08 -0.57
N GLU A 13 8.45 -3.74 -1.82
CA GLU A 13 9.52 -2.79 -2.10
C GLU A 13 9.25 -1.42 -1.47
N TRP A 14 8.03 -0.89 -1.62
CA TRP A 14 7.68 0.43 -1.09
C TRP A 14 7.68 0.48 0.44
N ILE A 15 7.16 -0.55 1.11
CA ILE A 15 6.99 -0.55 2.57
C ILE A 15 8.28 -0.95 3.29
N ASN A 16 9.04 -1.89 2.71
CA ASN A 16 10.13 -2.57 3.37
C ASN A 16 11.48 -2.46 2.65
N GLY A 17 11.54 -1.96 1.41
CA GLY A 17 12.76 -1.96 0.59
C GLY A 17 13.95 -1.16 1.14
N GLU A 18 13.69 -0.20 2.02
CA GLU A 18 14.72 0.66 2.62
C GLU A 18 15.06 0.30 4.08
N VAL A 19 14.40 -0.71 4.66
CA VAL A 19 14.61 -1.10 6.05
C VAL A 19 15.19 -2.52 6.16
N PRO A 20 16.03 -2.80 7.16
CA PRO A 20 16.47 -4.17 7.45
C PRO A 20 15.31 -5.14 7.68
N GLY A 21 15.51 -6.42 7.34
CA GLY A 21 14.51 -7.50 7.49
C GLY A 21 13.80 -7.55 8.84
N TYR A 22 14.52 -7.30 9.94
CA TYR A 22 13.94 -7.30 11.29
C TYR A 22 12.98 -6.13 11.55
N GLN A 23 12.97 -5.10 10.69
CA GLN A 23 12.05 -3.97 10.73
C GLN A 23 10.94 -4.07 9.67
N HIS A 24 10.91 -5.12 8.85
CA HIS A 24 9.85 -5.30 7.84
C HIS A 24 8.47 -5.32 8.50
N ARG A 25 7.52 -4.58 7.93
CA ARG A 25 6.12 -4.52 8.35
C ARG A 25 5.29 -5.48 7.52
N GLU A 26 4.10 -5.82 8.03
CA GLU A 26 3.16 -6.61 7.23
C GLU A 26 2.63 -5.76 6.08
N VAL A 27 2.83 -6.24 4.86
CA VAL A 27 2.37 -5.59 3.64
C VAL A 27 0.99 -6.11 3.29
N ARG A 28 0.04 -5.20 3.13
CA ARG A 28 -1.33 -5.52 2.73
C ARG A 28 -1.67 -4.88 1.41
N VAL A 29 -2.37 -5.65 0.58
CA VAL A 29 -2.88 -5.23 -0.73
C VAL A 29 -4.37 -5.50 -0.74
N ARG A 30 -5.14 -4.54 -1.26
CA ARG A 30 -6.55 -4.73 -1.61
C ARG A 30 -6.79 -4.32 -3.05
N GLU A 31 -7.28 -5.25 -3.85
CA GLU A 31 -7.72 -5.03 -5.22
C GLU A 31 -9.09 -4.34 -5.26
N PHE A 32 -9.27 -3.45 -6.23
CA PHE A 32 -10.54 -2.81 -6.60
C PHE A 32 -10.60 -2.58 -8.12
N GLU A 33 -11.68 -1.98 -8.62
CA GLU A 33 -11.94 -1.87 -10.06
C GLU A 33 -10.79 -1.18 -10.81
N LEU A 34 -10.35 0.00 -10.34
CA LEU A 34 -9.34 0.80 -11.02
C LEU A 34 -7.89 0.47 -10.61
N GLY A 35 -7.66 -0.43 -9.65
CA GLY A 35 -6.30 -0.68 -9.16
C GLY A 35 -6.17 -1.47 -7.88
N PHE A 36 -5.13 -1.13 -7.12
CA PHE A 36 -4.77 -1.77 -5.86
C PHE A 36 -4.44 -0.71 -4.81
N VAL A 37 -5.05 -0.80 -3.64
CA VAL A 37 -4.64 -0.02 -2.46
C VAL A 37 -3.68 -0.84 -1.64
N VAL A 38 -2.55 -0.25 -1.26
CA VAL A 38 -1.48 -0.88 -0.50
C VAL A 38 -1.14 -0.08 0.75
N TRP A 39 -0.89 -0.79 1.85
CA TRP A 39 -0.57 -0.19 3.14
C TRP A 39 0.24 -1.15 4.02
N ALA A 40 0.92 -0.58 5.00
CA ALA A 40 1.63 -1.33 6.03
C ALA A 40 0.73 -1.53 7.25
N GLU A 41 0.77 -2.71 7.86
CA GLU A 41 0.29 -2.91 9.23
C GLU A 41 1.49 -2.97 10.18
N ASP A 42 1.45 -2.10 11.21
CA ASP A 42 2.46 -2.09 12.25
C ASP A 42 2.41 -3.40 13.05
N ARG A 43 3.58 -3.85 13.49
CA ARG A 43 3.68 -5.00 14.40
C ARG A 43 3.04 -4.67 15.75
N VAL A 44 2.38 -5.65 16.34
CA VAL A 44 1.69 -5.54 17.64
C VAL A 44 2.57 -4.91 18.74
N ASP A 45 3.88 -5.16 18.72
CA ASP A 45 4.86 -4.63 19.69
C ASP A 45 5.99 -3.79 19.04
N GLY A 46 5.82 -3.36 17.78
CA GLY A 46 6.81 -2.57 17.04
C GLY A 46 6.63 -1.06 17.25
N PRO A 47 7.69 -0.25 17.02
CA PRO A 47 7.51 1.20 16.92
C PRO A 47 6.53 1.52 15.79
N ARG A 48 5.52 2.34 16.08
CA ARG A 48 4.66 2.93 15.05
C ARG A 48 5.45 3.98 14.28
N SER A 49 5.52 3.83 12.96
CA SER A 49 6.14 4.83 12.09
C SER A 49 5.07 5.75 11.52
N ASP A 50 5.36 7.04 11.33
CA ASP A 50 4.48 7.99 10.63
C ASP A 50 4.08 7.48 9.22
N GLY A 51 4.99 6.76 8.54
CA GLY A 51 4.72 6.10 7.26
C GLY A 51 3.77 4.89 7.32
N GLY A 52 3.50 4.32 8.51
CA GLY A 52 2.51 3.26 8.69
C GLY A 52 1.07 3.73 8.47
N ALA A 53 0.85 5.04 8.54
CA ALA A 53 -0.41 5.66 8.20
C ALA A 53 -0.52 6.03 6.71
N GLN A 54 0.46 5.80 5.84
CA GLN A 54 0.29 6.14 4.42
C GLN A 54 -0.40 5.02 3.64
N ARG A 55 -1.13 5.41 2.59
CA ARG A 55 -1.70 4.47 1.62
C ARG A 55 -1.09 4.80 0.26
N LEU A 56 -0.87 3.77 -0.54
CA LEU A 56 -0.47 3.95 -1.93
C LEU A 56 -1.52 3.28 -2.81
N VAL A 57 -1.90 3.92 -3.91
CA VAL A 57 -2.77 3.35 -4.94
C VAL A 57 -1.93 3.08 -6.17
N ILE A 58 -1.99 1.85 -6.69
CA ILE A 58 -1.35 1.46 -7.95
C ILE A 58 -2.46 1.29 -8.99
N ALA A 59 -2.47 2.15 -10.00
CA ALA A 59 -3.44 2.09 -11.09
C ALA A 59 -3.30 0.79 -11.88
N ARG A 60 -4.41 0.11 -12.17
CA ARG A 60 -4.40 -1.18 -12.88
C ARG A 60 -3.83 -1.03 -14.29
N ASP A 61 -4.26 -0.03 -15.04
CA ASP A 61 -3.92 0.05 -16.46
C ASP A 61 -2.47 0.52 -16.68
N SER A 62 -2.07 1.59 -15.99
CA SER A 62 -0.77 2.25 -16.16
C SER A 62 0.30 1.77 -15.18
N GLY A 63 -0.09 1.30 -14.00
CA GLY A 63 0.84 1.06 -12.89
C GLY A 63 1.35 2.33 -12.21
N GLU A 64 0.73 3.49 -12.48
CA GLU A 64 1.03 4.73 -11.78
C GLU A 64 0.72 4.62 -10.29
N ALA A 65 1.60 5.17 -9.46
CA ALA A 65 1.50 5.12 -8.01
C ALA A 65 1.08 6.49 -7.45
N THR A 66 -0.03 6.53 -6.72
CA THR A 66 -0.52 7.75 -6.05
C THR A 66 -0.49 7.57 -4.54
N LEU A 67 0.16 8.50 -3.83
CA LEU A 67 0.23 8.48 -2.37
C LEU A 67 -1.00 9.16 -1.76
N TRP A 68 -1.53 8.55 -0.70
CA TRP A 68 -2.69 9.02 0.04
C TRP A 68 -2.36 9.14 1.54
N PRO A 69 -2.97 10.12 2.23
CA PRO A 69 -2.89 10.20 3.69
C PRO A 69 -3.60 8.99 4.32
N GLY A 70 -3.53 8.89 5.66
CA GLY A 70 -4.04 7.74 6.41
C GLY A 70 -5.54 7.56 6.52
N LEU A 71 -6.24 7.70 5.41
CA LEU A 71 -7.66 7.45 5.28
C LEU A 71 -7.96 5.95 5.34
N PRO A 72 -9.16 5.57 5.81
CA PRO A 72 -9.64 4.20 5.66
C PRO A 72 -9.55 3.73 4.21
N VAL A 73 -9.18 2.46 3.97
CA VAL A 73 -9.00 1.90 2.62
C VAL A 73 -10.25 2.11 1.76
N GLY A 74 -11.46 1.93 2.33
CA GLY A 74 -12.71 2.16 1.60
C GLY A 74 -12.91 3.61 1.15
N GLU A 75 -12.41 4.59 1.93
CA GLU A 75 -12.49 6.02 1.57
C GLU A 75 -11.46 6.38 0.50
N VAL A 76 -10.27 5.77 0.52
CA VAL A 76 -9.29 5.90 -0.57
C VAL A 76 -9.87 5.39 -1.89
N ILE A 77 -10.47 4.20 -1.87
CA ILE A 77 -11.10 3.60 -3.06
C ILE A 77 -12.20 4.53 -3.58
N ARG A 78 -13.14 4.91 -2.71
CA ARG A 78 -14.28 5.77 -3.08
C ARG A 78 -13.83 7.07 -3.75
N ARG A 79 -12.81 7.73 -3.22
CA ARG A 79 -12.30 9.01 -3.78
C ARG A 79 -11.43 8.85 -5.02
N TYR A 80 -10.83 7.68 -5.23
CA TYR A 80 -10.04 7.40 -6.42
C TYR A 80 -10.94 7.08 -7.63
N GLU A 81 -12.14 6.58 -7.37
CA GLU A 81 -13.16 6.27 -8.37
C GLU A 81 -14.05 7.47 -8.76
N GLU A 82 -13.97 8.58 -8.01
CA GLU A 82 -14.64 9.88 -8.32
C GLU A 82 -13.89 10.66 -9.41
#